data_AF-A0A3L7BDA7-F1
#
_entry.id   AF-A0A3L7BDA7-F1
#
_cell.length_a   1.000
_cell.length_b   1.000
_cell.length_c   1.000
_cell.angle_alpha   90.00
_cell.angle_beta   90.00
_cell.angle_gamma   90.00
#
_symmetry.space_group_name_H-M   'P 1'
#
loop_
_entity.id
_entity.type
_entity.pdbx_description
1 polymer ?
#
loop_
_entity_poly.entity_id
_entity_poly.type
_entity_poly.pdbx_seq_one_letter_code
_entity_poly.pdbx_strand_id
1 'polypeptide(L)'
;RPWYRAGGGPTGNVAAGTLTSLRDPLPGVRVDNPGPAAGGREMEALESVLLRGPYEFFAQQRAVTARDFEVLATSSGAVARARAFTRAAVYSFARPGEVEVVLVPYVPAAARPGGRLPVAVLREHEVPEARRRVETDLEQRRMLGVRSRATWARFKAISVRARVVVRREEDVDAVRRRIHDRLHQTLSPLPTALNPTGWPFGEPLRASNVYRLLEQAEPGVRYVESVRFVVDEAPDAEVRALAVDQYQPRTWYAGRGAVLFRSSNAGAGWEPTGRFDGETVLRVAPAPAPARPGIVPRPGSVAVVTLRASGGSRVHLSTDLGETWSLLTDLDSRISDVAWLDRDGAGALLVATDTGLYEVSLLPGAVPLQILVDPSDADRGFYAVRAFVSERGAPGVAVAAQAGFGVYLSTAGGRPGSFAHVGLSNVDNRVLAVQYDGPATLLWSGAGEPDPKKPGQGCHRTRLFESDVQWQSVQSGWIGGTCRDLAFAGPLAVAATQSGGVLRLDTLGAQPQWQSVSVNCGLPLRDRTRFEPVDALAVSGGAATSGEQAERLFLAGGGRGVYRSAGAVDWTASANQATADVVTVPDTWLLCSGEHDIEVVRQDATLGD
;
A
#
# COMPACT_ATOMS: atom_id res chain seq x y z
N ARG A 1 48.98 23.35 -10.16
CA ARG A 1 48.30 23.95 -8.99
C ARG A 1 47.08 23.10 -8.68
N PRO A 2 46.99 22.45 -7.51
CA PRO A 2 45.75 21.84 -7.07
C PRO A 2 44.77 22.96 -6.68
N TRP A 3 43.55 22.86 -7.19
CA TRP A 3 42.44 23.73 -6.81
C TRP A 3 41.42 22.85 -6.08
N TYR A 4 40.98 23.26 -4.90
CA TYR A 4 39.92 22.59 -4.17
C TYR A 4 38.83 23.60 -3.84
N ARG A 5 37.60 23.11 -3.69
CA ARG A 5 36.47 23.92 -3.25
C ARG A 5 36.33 23.75 -1.74
N ALA A 6 36.44 24.82 -0.98
CA ALA A 6 36.09 24.84 0.43
C ALA A 6 34.60 25.18 0.56
N GLY A 7 33.87 24.41 1.39
CA GLY A 7 32.48 24.72 1.73
C GLY A 7 32.38 25.79 2.82
N GLY A 8 31.23 26.46 2.92
CA GLY A 8 30.93 27.43 3.98
C GLY A 8 30.31 26.82 5.25
N GLY A 9 30.31 25.49 5.39
CA GLY A 9 29.61 24.81 6.48
C GLY A 9 28.12 25.22 6.56
N PRO A 10 27.52 25.27 7.76
CA PRO A 10 26.13 25.70 7.93
C PRO A 10 25.89 27.16 7.52
N THR A 11 26.91 28.03 7.55
CA THR A 11 26.78 29.43 7.12
C THR A 11 26.47 29.57 5.63
N GLY A 12 26.75 28.53 4.83
CA GLY A 12 26.36 28.47 3.42
C GLY A 12 24.87 28.19 3.18
N ASN A 13 24.10 27.81 4.20
CA ASN A 13 22.66 27.54 4.08
C ASN A 13 21.85 28.84 4.24
N VAL A 14 21.85 29.68 3.21
CA VAL A 14 21.18 30.99 3.20
C VAL A 14 19.72 30.90 2.75
N ALA A 15 18.88 31.87 3.15
CA ALA A 15 17.47 31.93 2.79
C ALA A 15 17.26 32.15 1.27
N ALA A 16 16.04 31.86 0.80
CA ALA A 16 15.62 32.20 -0.56
C ALA A 16 15.81 33.71 -0.84
N GLY A 17 16.22 34.05 -2.05
CA GLY A 17 16.45 35.43 -2.48
C GLY A 17 17.68 36.11 -1.87
N THR A 18 18.57 35.39 -1.17
CA THR A 18 19.80 35.97 -0.57
C THR A 18 20.96 36.03 -1.58
N LEU A 19 21.06 35.06 -2.49
CA LEU A 19 22.15 34.95 -3.47
C LEU A 19 21.81 35.75 -4.75
N THR A 20 21.97 37.07 -4.68
CA THR A 20 21.53 38.00 -5.73
C THR A 20 22.65 38.64 -6.56
N SER A 21 23.91 38.41 -6.17
CA SER A 21 25.07 39.07 -6.77
C SER A 21 26.04 38.06 -7.39
N LEU A 22 26.47 38.32 -8.63
CA LEU A 22 27.56 37.61 -9.28
C LEU A 22 28.91 38.20 -8.84
N ARG A 23 29.85 37.33 -8.46
CA ARG A 23 31.22 37.76 -8.14
C ARG A 23 31.94 38.32 -9.36
N ASP A 24 31.74 37.68 -10.51
CA ASP A 24 32.18 38.16 -11.82
C ASP A 24 30.93 38.58 -12.61
N PRO A 25 30.60 39.89 -12.63
CA PRO A 25 29.34 40.37 -13.19
C PRO A 25 29.28 40.17 -14.70
N LEU A 26 28.16 39.65 -15.19
CA LEU A 26 27.87 39.51 -16.62
C LEU A 26 26.80 40.53 -17.02
N PRO A 27 27.06 41.45 -17.97
CA PRO A 27 26.09 42.45 -18.38
C PRO A 27 24.76 41.84 -18.84
N GLY A 28 23.65 42.40 -18.34
CA GLY A 28 22.29 41.94 -18.68
C GLY A 28 21.82 40.66 -17.98
N VAL A 29 22.67 40.03 -17.15
CA VAL A 29 22.32 38.81 -16.42
C VAL A 29 22.01 39.13 -14.96
N ARG A 30 20.83 38.70 -14.49
CA ARG A 30 20.43 38.72 -13.09
C ARG A 30 20.48 37.29 -12.53
N VAL A 31 20.91 37.15 -11.28
CA VAL A 31 20.88 35.88 -10.57
C VAL A 31 20.05 36.02 -9.29
N ASP A 32 19.38 34.95 -8.93
CA ASP A 32 18.73 34.78 -7.64
C ASP A 32 18.71 33.29 -7.27
N ASN A 33 18.38 33.00 -6.00
CA ASN A 33 18.09 31.66 -5.53
C ASN A 33 16.61 31.57 -5.12
N PRO A 34 15.73 31.03 -5.98
CA PRO A 34 14.29 30.94 -5.67
C PRO A 34 13.99 30.16 -4.39
N GLY A 35 14.84 29.19 -4.04
CA GLY A 35 14.78 28.43 -2.78
C GLY A 35 16.00 28.69 -1.89
N PRO A 36 15.93 28.31 -0.59
CA PRO A 36 17.06 28.40 0.31
C PRO A 36 18.22 27.51 -0.18
N ALA A 37 19.46 27.95 0.04
CA ALA A 37 20.63 27.09 -0.13
C ALA A 37 20.66 26.07 1.01
N ALA A 38 21.02 24.82 0.71
CA ALA A 38 20.98 23.71 1.66
C ALA A 38 22.15 22.73 1.43
N GLY A 39 22.38 21.85 2.42
CA GLY A 39 23.39 20.79 2.37
C GLY A 39 24.76 21.17 2.95
N GLY A 40 24.93 22.41 3.42
CA GLY A 40 26.07 22.80 4.24
C GLY A 40 26.00 22.17 5.62
N ARG A 41 27.08 21.51 6.04
CA ARG A 41 27.20 20.80 7.33
C ARG A 41 28.50 21.19 8.02
N GLU A 42 28.50 21.11 9.35
CA GLU A 42 29.71 21.24 10.17
C GLU A 42 30.79 20.24 9.75
N MET A 43 32.05 20.59 10.05
CA MET A 43 33.18 19.68 9.86
C MET A 43 32.92 18.35 10.61
N GLU A 44 33.27 17.24 9.97
CA GLU A 44 33.13 15.92 10.61
C GLU A 44 34.06 15.83 11.84
N ALA A 45 33.52 15.32 12.96
CA ALA A 45 34.28 15.09 14.18
C ALA A 45 35.30 13.94 14.00
N LEU A 46 36.42 14.01 14.72
CA LEU A 46 37.50 13.01 14.61
C LEU A 46 37.01 11.59 14.91
N GLU A 47 36.13 11.42 15.89
CA GLU A 47 35.56 10.12 16.26
C GLU A 47 34.75 9.51 15.11
N SER A 48 34.00 10.34 14.38
CA SER A 48 33.24 9.92 13.19
C SER A 48 34.20 9.52 12.06
N VAL A 49 35.27 10.30 11.85
CA VAL A 49 36.32 9.98 10.87
C VAL A 49 37.00 8.65 11.21
N LEU A 50 37.31 8.38 12.48
CA LEU A 50 37.95 7.12 12.91
C LEU A 50 37.05 5.90 12.68
N LEU A 51 35.74 6.05 12.82
CA LEU A 51 34.77 5.01 12.50
C LEU A 51 34.63 4.81 10.98
N ARG A 52 34.65 5.88 10.19
CA ARG A 52 34.41 5.87 8.75
C ARG A 52 35.65 5.50 7.93
N GLY A 53 36.82 5.96 8.34
CA GLY A 53 38.09 5.88 7.62
C GLY A 53 38.51 4.46 7.20
N PRO A 54 38.46 3.46 8.09
CA PRO A 54 38.76 2.08 7.71
C PRO A 54 37.88 1.57 6.57
N TYR A 55 36.58 1.87 6.60
CA TYR A 55 35.65 1.43 5.56
C TYR A 55 35.90 2.13 4.23
N GLU A 56 36.18 3.44 4.23
CA GLU A 56 36.51 4.16 3.00
C GLU A 56 37.78 3.62 2.33
N PHE A 57 38.77 3.23 3.13
CA PHE A 57 39.99 2.58 2.65
C PHE A 57 39.71 1.22 2.01
N PHE A 58 38.90 0.37 2.65
CA PHE A 58 38.56 -0.96 2.11
C PHE A 58 37.63 -0.93 0.91
N ALA A 59 36.70 0.03 0.84
CA ALA A 59 35.79 0.18 -0.29
C ALA A 59 36.52 0.59 -1.58
N GLN A 60 37.74 1.13 -1.48
CA GLN A 60 38.55 1.59 -2.62
C GLN A 60 37.79 2.46 -3.60
N GLN A 61 36.86 3.30 -3.09
CA GLN A 61 36.04 4.20 -3.88
C GLN A 61 35.12 3.48 -4.90
N ARG A 62 34.81 2.20 -4.70
CA ARG A 62 33.96 1.34 -5.55
C ARG A 62 32.72 0.86 -4.79
N ALA A 63 31.61 0.69 -5.50
CA ALA A 63 30.36 0.18 -4.93
C ALA A 63 30.14 -1.30 -5.33
N VAL A 64 30.54 -2.23 -4.45
CA VAL A 64 30.44 -3.68 -4.68
C VAL A 64 29.42 -4.32 -3.74
N THR A 65 29.57 -4.10 -2.44
CA THR A 65 28.69 -4.60 -1.39
C THR A 65 27.65 -3.56 -1.00
N ALA A 66 26.55 -3.97 -0.36
CA ALA A 66 25.56 -3.05 0.19
C ALA A 66 26.21 -1.99 1.10
N ARG A 67 27.22 -2.40 1.88
CA ARG A 67 27.93 -1.47 2.78
C ARG A 67 28.73 -0.42 2.01
N ASP A 68 29.32 -0.76 0.88
CA ASP A 68 30.04 0.20 0.04
C ASP A 68 29.09 1.27 -0.52
N PHE A 69 27.91 0.86 -1.00
CA PHE A 69 26.86 1.79 -1.44
C PHE A 69 26.44 2.74 -0.31
N GLU A 70 26.23 2.21 0.90
CA GLU A 70 25.87 3.02 2.07
C GLU A 70 26.98 4.04 2.43
N VAL A 71 28.24 3.61 2.49
CA VAL A 71 29.38 4.47 2.82
C VAL A 71 29.54 5.58 1.77
N LEU A 72 29.50 5.24 0.48
CA LEU A 72 29.59 6.21 -0.61
C LEU A 72 28.42 7.22 -0.57
N ALA A 73 27.20 6.76 -0.32
CA ALA A 73 26.04 7.65 -0.21
C ALA A 73 26.17 8.64 0.97
N THR A 74 26.69 8.19 2.11
CA THR A 74 26.92 9.05 3.29
C THR A 74 28.11 10.00 3.17
N SER A 75 28.92 9.90 2.11
CA SER A 75 29.97 10.89 1.82
C SER A 75 29.38 12.27 1.48
N SER A 76 28.12 12.30 1.02
CA SER A 76 27.37 13.53 0.83
C SER A 76 26.95 14.12 2.18
N GLY A 77 27.35 15.35 2.46
CA GLY A 77 27.00 16.04 3.72
C GLY A 77 25.50 16.22 3.99
N ALA A 78 24.66 16.09 2.95
CA ALA A 78 23.20 16.13 3.07
C ALA A 78 22.56 14.81 3.51
N VAL A 79 23.32 13.71 3.55
CA VAL A 79 22.84 12.37 3.92
C VAL A 79 23.43 11.99 5.29
N ALA A 80 22.58 11.71 6.27
CA ALA A 80 23.02 11.28 7.59
C ALA A 80 23.14 9.75 7.72
N ARG A 81 22.26 9.01 7.05
CA ARG A 81 22.28 7.54 7.01
C ARG A 81 21.87 7.09 5.61
N ALA A 82 22.32 5.92 5.21
CA ALA A 82 21.85 5.25 4.01
C ALA A 82 21.66 3.76 4.28
N ARG A 83 20.76 3.13 3.52
CA ARG A 83 20.55 1.68 3.51
C ARG A 83 20.50 1.21 2.07
N ALA A 84 21.37 0.27 1.71
CA ALA A 84 21.37 -0.32 0.38
C ALA A 84 20.77 -1.73 0.41
N PHE A 85 19.98 -2.06 -0.60
CA PHE A 85 19.41 -3.38 -0.80
C PHE A 85 19.27 -3.68 -2.29
N THR A 86 19.20 -4.96 -2.64
CA THR A 86 18.85 -5.35 -4.01
C THR A 86 17.35 -5.22 -4.16
N ARG A 87 16.89 -4.64 -5.28
CA ARG A 87 15.45 -4.55 -5.55
C ARG A 87 14.80 -5.93 -5.61
N ALA A 88 15.54 -6.97 -5.98
CA ALA A 88 15.08 -8.36 -5.97
C ALA A 88 14.73 -8.88 -4.56
N ALA A 89 15.35 -8.34 -3.49
CA ALA A 89 15.04 -8.73 -2.11
C ALA A 89 13.70 -8.15 -1.62
N VAL A 90 13.26 -7.02 -2.18
CA VAL A 90 12.00 -6.35 -1.84
C VAL A 90 10.92 -6.67 -2.86
N TYR A 91 11.31 -6.86 -4.12
CA TYR A 91 10.43 -7.12 -5.25
C TYR A 91 10.85 -8.41 -5.96
N SER A 92 10.05 -9.48 -5.84
CA SER A 92 10.35 -10.80 -6.41
C SER A 92 10.62 -10.83 -7.92
N PHE A 93 10.26 -9.76 -8.63
CA PHE A 93 10.35 -9.61 -10.08
C PHE A 93 11.21 -8.42 -10.52
N ALA A 94 11.89 -7.75 -9.59
CA ALA A 94 12.84 -6.71 -9.98
C ALA A 94 13.95 -7.30 -10.86
N ARG A 95 14.48 -6.47 -11.76
CA ARG A 95 15.54 -6.92 -12.66
C ARG A 95 16.79 -7.26 -11.84
N PRO A 96 17.45 -8.39 -12.12
CA PRO A 96 18.74 -8.70 -11.52
C PRO A 96 19.74 -7.56 -11.73
N GLY A 97 20.57 -7.29 -10.73
CA GLY A 97 21.56 -6.21 -10.78
C GLY A 97 21.02 -4.83 -10.40
N GLU A 98 19.74 -4.67 -10.07
CA GLU A 98 19.23 -3.39 -9.53
C GLU A 98 19.49 -3.27 -8.02
N VAL A 99 20.24 -2.24 -7.63
CA VAL A 99 20.50 -1.85 -6.24
C VAL A 99 19.79 -0.54 -5.97
N GLU A 100 19.00 -0.50 -4.91
CA GLU A 100 18.37 0.72 -4.42
C GLU A 100 19.03 1.15 -3.11
N VAL A 101 19.29 2.45 -3.01
CA VAL A 101 19.92 3.09 -1.86
C VAL A 101 18.95 4.11 -1.30
N VAL A 102 18.43 3.81 -0.13
CA VAL A 102 17.50 4.69 0.60
C VAL A 102 18.30 5.61 1.51
N LEU A 103 18.08 6.91 1.38
CA LEU A 103 18.81 7.98 2.04
C LEU A 103 17.99 8.59 3.19
N VAL A 104 18.63 8.86 4.32
CA VAL A 104 18.03 9.63 5.43
C VAL A 104 18.69 11.02 5.44
N PRO A 105 17.92 12.10 5.37
CA PRO A 105 18.47 13.45 5.30
C PRO A 105 19.22 13.82 6.58
N TYR A 106 20.27 14.61 6.44
CA TYR A 106 20.92 15.24 7.58
C TYR A 106 20.06 16.38 8.13
N VAL A 107 19.79 16.32 9.43
CA VAL A 107 19.07 17.37 10.18
C VAL A 107 19.96 17.90 11.30
N PRO A 108 20.27 19.21 11.34
CA PRO A 108 21.12 19.79 12.36
C PRO A 108 20.46 19.76 13.74
N ALA A 109 21.25 19.73 14.81
CA ALA A 109 20.74 19.65 16.19
C ALA A 109 19.77 20.78 16.55
N ALA A 110 19.99 21.99 16.02
CA ALA A 110 19.12 23.14 16.22
C ALA A 110 17.70 22.94 15.67
N ALA A 111 17.54 22.12 14.62
CA ALA A 111 16.24 21.78 14.02
C ALA A 111 15.56 20.57 14.70
N ARG A 112 16.17 19.99 15.74
CA ARG A 112 15.62 18.87 16.52
C ARG A 112 15.78 19.06 18.03
N PRO A 113 15.18 20.13 18.60
CA PRO A 113 15.32 20.44 20.03
C PRO A 113 14.81 19.28 20.90
N GLY A 114 15.59 18.89 21.90
CA GLY A 114 15.26 17.76 22.79
C GLY A 114 15.19 16.39 22.09
N GLY A 115 15.72 16.27 20.86
CA GLY A 115 15.60 15.05 20.05
C GLY A 115 14.28 14.91 19.30
N ARG A 116 13.38 15.90 19.40
CA ARG A 116 12.11 15.92 18.65
C ARG A 116 12.39 16.06 17.18
N LEU A 117 11.97 15.09 16.39
CA LEU A 117 12.21 15.05 14.96
C LEU A 117 10.92 14.64 14.23
N PRO A 118 9.98 15.58 14.01
CA PRO A 118 8.78 15.28 13.24
C PRO A 118 9.12 14.90 11.78
N VAL A 119 8.26 14.09 11.16
CA VAL A 119 8.43 13.69 9.75
C VAL A 119 8.47 14.89 8.80
N ALA A 120 7.75 15.98 9.11
CA ALA A 120 7.80 17.21 8.33
C ALA A 120 9.21 17.81 8.28
N VAL A 121 9.92 17.84 9.40
CA VAL A 121 11.29 18.36 9.48
C VAL A 121 12.26 17.50 8.66
N LEU A 122 12.10 16.17 8.67
CA LEU A 122 12.88 15.28 7.80
C LEU A 122 12.66 15.62 6.33
N ARG A 123 11.41 15.78 5.90
CA ARG A 123 11.05 16.12 4.51
C ARG A 123 11.59 17.48 4.07
N GLU A 124 11.56 18.49 4.94
CA GLU A 124 12.13 19.81 4.66
C GLU A 124 13.65 19.77 4.39
N HIS A 125 14.34 18.75 4.92
CA HIS A 125 15.78 18.56 4.74
C HIS A 125 16.13 17.57 3.62
N GLU A 126 15.14 17.05 2.89
CA GLU A 126 15.36 16.23 1.70
C GLU A 126 15.80 17.11 0.51
N VAL A 127 17.11 17.23 0.28
CA VAL A 127 17.66 18.07 -0.80
C VAL A 127 17.69 17.30 -2.14
N PRO A 128 16.81 17.59 -3.13
CA PRO A 128 16.68 16.76 -4.34
C PRO A 128 17.95 16.72 -5.18
N GLU A 129 18.70 17.82 -5.21
CA GLU A 129 19.98 17.91 -5.91
C GLU A 129 21.08 17.10 -5.23
N ALA A 130 21.03 16.95 -3.91
CA ALA A 130 21.98 16.08 -3.20
C ALA A 130 21.69 14.60 -3.51
N ARG A 131 20.40 14.20 -3.55
CA ARG A 131 19.97 12.86 -3.97
C ARG A 131 20.48 12.52 -5.38
N ARG A 132 20.28 13.43 -6.35
CA ARG A 132 20.77 13.24 -7.73
C ARG A 132 22.29 13.11 -7.82
N ARG A 133 23.02 13.92 -7.04
CA ARG A 133 24.49 13.84 -6.97
C ARG A 133 24.96 12.51 -6.39
N VAL A 134 24.34 12.04 -5.31
CA VAL A 134 24.62 10.71 -4.74
C VAL A 134 24.35 9.61 -5.76
N GLU A 135 23.21 9.63 -6.43
CA GLU A 135 22.87 8.67 -7.48
C GLU A 135 23.92 8.65 -8.60
N THR A 136 24.36 9.82 -9.05
CA THR A 136 25.40 9.95 -10.09
C THR A 136 26.76 9.41 -9.62
N ASP A 137 27.15 9.68 -8.37
CA ASP A 137 28.40 9.20 -7.79
C ASP A 137 28.39 7.67 -7.66
N LEU A 138 27.28 7.09 -7.19
CA LEU A 138 27.10 5.64 -7.13
C LEU A 138 27.14 5.00 -8.53
N GLU A 139 26.51 5.63 -9.52
CA GLU A 139 26.49 5.16 -10.91
C GLU A 139 27.89 5.15 -11.55
N GLN A 140 28.78 6.06 -11.15
CA GLN A 140 30.18 6.07 -11.61
C GLN A 140 31.05 4.99 -10.96
N ARG A 141 30.64 4.46 -9.81
CA ARG A 141 31.45 3.58 -8.95
C ARG A 141 30.94 2.15 -8.86
N ARG A 142 29.72 1.90 -9.33
CA ARG A 142 29.12 0.57 -9.37
C ARG A 142 29.88 -0.39 -10.28
N MET A 143 29.65 -1.67 -10.06
CA MET A 143 30.08 -2.70 -10.99
C MET A 143 29.35 -2.60 -12.34
N LEU A 144 29.99 -3.11 -13.40
CA LEU A 144 29.36 -3.24 -14.70
C LEU A 144 28.14 -4.17 -14.59
N GLY A 145 27.03 -3.82 -15.25
CA GLY A 145 25.79 -4.60 -15.21
C GLY A 145 24.91 -4.35 -13.98
N VAL A 146 25.42 -3.70 -12.93
CA VAL A 146 24.59 -3.19 -11.83
C VAL A 146 23.89 -1.91 -12.28
N ARG A 147 22.71 -1.59 -11.76
CA ARG A 147 22.09 -0.27 -11.87
C ARG A 147 21.80 0.23 -10.48
N SER A 148 22.17 1.47 -10.19
CA SER A 148 21.91 2.07 -8.89
C SER A 148 20.77 3.09 -8.97
N ARG A 149 19.93 3.14 -7.94
CA ARG A 149 18.90 4.18 -7.77
C ARG A 149 18.99 4.70 -6.35
N ALA A 150 18.97 6.03 -6.18
CA ALA A 150 18.95 6.64 -4.85
C ALA A 150 17.60 7.31 -4.58
N THR A 151 16.96 6.98 -3.45
CA THR A 151 15.64 7.51 -3.05
C THR A 151 15.70 8.01 -1.60
N TRP A 152 14.81 8.93 -1.21
CA TRP A 152 14.69 9.32 0.19
C TRP A 152 13.90 8.27 0.98
N ALA A 153 14.28 8.07 2.24
CA ALA A 153 13.61 7.15 3.15
C ALA A 153 12.18 7.59 3.44
N ARG A 154 11.30 6.60 3.57
CA ARG A 154 9.93 6.83 4.02
C ARG A 154 9.87 6.62 5.53
N PHE A 155 9.09 7.46 6.19
CA PHE A 155 8.97 7.48 7.64
C PHE A 155 7.53 7.22 8.06
N LYS A 156 7.37 6.42 9.11
CA LYS A 156 6.09 6.19 9.77
C LYS A 156 6.14 6.81 11.16
N ALA A 157 5.36 7.86 11.36
CA ALA A 157 5.23 8.49 12.66
C ALA A 157 4.45 7.58 13.61
N ILE A 158 4.91 7.50 14.86
CA ILE A 158 4.28 6.70 15.89
C ILE A 158 4.23 7.46 17.21
N SER A 159 3.01 7.60 17.72
CA SER A 159 2.72 8.11 19.05
C SER A 159 2.55 6.96 20.03
N VAL A 160 2.95 7.20 21.27
CA VAL A 160 2.80 6.25 22.37
C VAL A 160 1.83 6.87 23.34
N ARG A 161 0.69 6.21 23.54
CA ARG A 161 -0.26 6.53 24.61
C ARG A 161 -0.02 5.56 25.75
N ALA A 162 0.36 6.07 26.92
CA ALA A 162 0.65 5.21 28.06
C ALA A 162 0.16 5.82 29.38
N ARG A 163 -0.24 4.94 30.31
CA ARG A 163 -0.50 5.29 31.70
C ARG A 163 0.58 4.71 32.58
N VAL A 164 1.32 5.57 33.27
CA VAL A 164 2.54 5.24 34.02
C VAL A 164 2.33 5.59 35.49
N VAL A 165 2.61 4.63 36.37
CA VAL A 165 2.50 4.82 37.82
C VAL A 165 3.88 5.04 38.41
N VAL A 166 4.07 6.18 39.09
CA VAL A 166 5.32 6.56 39.74
C VAL A 166 5.24 6.40 41.26
N ARG A 167 6.40 6.36 41.90
CA ARG A 167 6.50 6.35 43.38
C ARG A 167 5.95 7.64 43.99
N ARG A 168 5.58 7.61 45.27
CA ARG A 168 4.83 8.71 45.93
C ARG A 168 5.67 9.98 46.05
N GLU A 169 6.97 9.82 46.22
CA GLU A 169 7.98 10.84 46.40
C GLU A 169 8.41 11.53 45.09
N GLU A 170 8.01 11.02 43.93
CA GLU A 170 8.42 11.56 42.64
C GLU A 170 7.61 12.80 42.21
N ASP A 171 8.30 13.69 41.52
CA ASP A 171 7.68 14.79 40.79
C ASP A 171 7.13 14.28 39.45
N VAL A 172 5.80 14.22 39.37
CA VAL A 172 5.03 13.74 38.22
C VAL A 172 5.40 14.48 36.94
N ASP A 173 5.58 15.79 36.99
CA ASP A 173 5.85 16.61 35.79
C ASP A 173 7.30 16.47 35.35
N ALA A 174 8.22 16.29 36.30
CA ALA A 174 9.61 15.97 35.98
C ALA A 174 9.74 14.59 35.33
N VAL A 175 9.11 13.55 35.89
CA VAL A 175 9.11 12.20 35.31
C VAL A 175 8.47 12.22 33.93
N ARG A 176 7.31 12.88 33.77
CA ARG A 176 6.63 13.03 32.47
C ARG A 176 7.58 13.61 31.42
N ARG A 177 8.26 14.73 31.71
CA ARG A 177 9.23 15.34 30.77
C ARG A 177 10.36 14.39 30.39
N ARG A 178 10.96 13.69 31.36
CA ARG A 178 12.03 12.71 31.09
C ARG A 178 11.56 11.54 30.24
N ILE A 179 10.34 11.04 30.48
CA ILE A 179 9.72 10.00 29.64
C ILE A 179 9.55 10.49 28.20
N HIS A 180 9.02 11.71 28.00
CA HIS A 180 8.89 12.29 26.67
C HIS A 180 10.24 12.42 25.96
N ASP A 181 11.23 13.03 26.61
CA ASP A 181 12.56 13.22 26.02
C ASP A 181 13.21 11.88 25.65
N ARG A 182 13.04 10.87 26.49
CA ARG A 182 13.52 9.51 26.26
C ARG A 182 12.84 8.87 25.04
N LEU A 183 11.52 8.95 24.94
CA LEU A 183 10.77 8.43 23.79
C LEU A 183 11.22 9.09 22.48
N HIS A 184 11.35 10.42 22.46
CA HIS A 184 11.84 11.16 21.28
C HIS A 184 13.27 10.77 20.90
N GLN A 185 14.16 10.59 21.88
CA GLN A 185 15.54 10.21 21.62
C GLN A 185 15.69 8.75 21.17
N THR A 186 14.91 7.82 21.72
CA THR A 186 14.98 6.40 21.36
C THR A 186 14.33 6.12 20.00
N LEU A 187 13.14 6.67 19.75
CA LEU A 187 12.36 6.49 18.52
C LEU A 187 12.72 7.52 17.45
N SER A 188 14.01 7.72 17.22
CA SER A 188 14.53 8.69 16.24
C SER A 188 15.18 7.96 15.06
N PRO A 189 14.85 8.32 13.79
CA PRO A 189 15.56 7.80 12.62
C PRO A 189 16.99 8.33 12.49
N LEU A 190 17.39 9.33 13.27
CA LEU A 190 18.76 9.82 13.32
C LEU A 190 19.45 9.40 14.64
N PRO A 191 20.79 9.28 14.66
CA PRO A 191 21.54 9.07 15.89
C PRO A 191 21.20 10.10 16.97
N THR A 192 21.03 9.61 18.20
CA THR A 192 20.81 10.41 19.42
C THR A 192 21.73 9.92 20.54
N ALA A 193 21.73 10.61 21.67
CA ALA A 193 22.52 10.20 22.83
C ALA A 193 22.08 8.83 23.39
N LEU A 194 20.77 8.54 23.40
CA LEU A 194 20.23 7.26 23.88
C LEU A 194 20.22 6.16 22.81
N ASN A 195 20.31 6.52 21.53
CA ASN A 195 20.37 5.59 20.42
C ASN A 195 21.41 6.03 19.38
N PRO A 196 22.70 5.68 19.59
CA PRO A 196 23.80 6.14 18.74
C PRO A 196 23.72 5.68 17.29
N THR A 197 22.96 4.62 16.99
CA THR A 197 22.77 4.12 15.61
C THR A 197 21.50 4.66 14.95
N GLY A 198 20.64 5.35 15.71
CA GLY A 198 19.26 5.65 15.32
C GLY A 198 18.40 4.38 15.29
N TRP A 199 17.09 4.55 15.16
CA TRP A 199 16.16 3.44 15.00
C TRP A 199 16.54 2.62 13.75
N PRO A 200 16.63 1.29 13.83
CA PRO A 200 17.03 0.49 12.68
C PRO A 200 15.93 0.45 11.59
N PHE A 201 16.35 0.31 10.34
CA PHE A 201 15.44 0.12 9.20
C PHE A 201 14.65 -1.19 9.37
N GLY A 202 13.35 -1.16 9.06
CA GLY A 202 12.47 -2.34 9.18
C GLY A 202 12.13 -2.79 10.61
N GLU A 203 12.81 -2.26 11.63
CA GLU A 203 12.67 -2.75 13.00
C GLU A 203 11.28 -2.41 13.56
N PRO A 204 10.48 -3.41 13.96
CA PRO A 204 9.15 -3.17 14.52
C PRO A 204 9.24 -2.63 15.94
N LEU A 205 8.32 -1.72 16.30
CA LEU A 205 8.14 -1.28 17.68
C LEU A 205 7.17 -2.22 18.39
N ARG A 206 7.68 -2.98 19.35
CA ARG A 206 6.88 -3.90 20.20
C ARG A 206 6.57 -3.27 21.55
N ALA A 207 5.47 -3.68 22.15
CA ALA A 207 5.08 -3.28 23.52
C ALA A 207 6.23 -3.47 24.52
N SER A 208 6.90 -4.62 24.46
CA SER A 208 8.05 -4.95 25.33
C SER A 208 9.21 -3.95 25.22
N ASN A 209 9.43 -3.33 24.05
CA ASN A 209 10.44 -2.30 23.88
C ASN A 209 10.09 -1.07 24.71
N VAL A 210 8.82 -0.67 24.72
CA VAL A 210 8.34 0.48 25.50
C VAL A 210 8.26 0.18 26.98
N TYR A 211 7.74 -0.99 27.40
CA TYR A 211 7.77 -1.38 28.81
C TYR A 211 9.18 -1.34 29.38
N ARG A 212 10.16 -1.89 28.67
CA ARG A 212 11.57 -1.81 29.07
C ARG A 212 12.10 -0.37 29.11
N LEU A 213 11.74 0.46 28.14
CA LEU A 213 12.15 1.87 28.08
C LEU A 213 11.59 2.69 29.25
N LEU A 214 10.38 2.39 29.69
CA LEU A 214 9.68 3.14 30.74
C LEU A 214 9.95 2.58 32.14
N GLU A 215 9.95 1.27 32.34
CA GLU A 215 10.11 0.66 33.67
C GLU A 215 11.57 0.50 34.08
N GLN A 216 12.44 0.06 33.17
CA GLN A 216 13.83 -0.24 33.52
C GLN A 216 14.73 0.98 33.42
N ALA A 217 14.48 1.84 32.43
CA ALA A 217 15.39 2.94 32.12
C ALA A 217 15.03 4.27 32.80
N GLU A 218 13.82 4.42 33.36
CA GLU A 218 13.37 5.65 33.99
C GLU A 218 13.25 5.51 35.52
N PRO A 219 14.19 6.08 36.30
CA PRO A 219 14.10 6.11 37.75
C PRO A 219 12.82 6.81 38.21
N GLY A 220 12.12 6.19 39.15
CA GLY A 220 10.87 6.72 39.73
C GLY A 220 9.61 6.07 39.17
N VAL A 221 9.67 5.39 38.02
CA VAL A 221 8.58 4.56 37.51
C VAL A 221 8.48 3.28 38.34
N ARG A 222 7.27 2.94 38.81
CA ARG A 222 7.01 1.71 39.56
C ARG A 222 6.53 0.60 38.62
N TYR A 223 5.56 0.90 37.76
CA TYR A 223 5.07 0.02 36.70
C TYR A 223 4.32 0.84 35.65
N VAL A 224 4.17 0.26 34.46
CA VAL A 224 3.34 0.82 33.40
C VAL A 224 2.03 0.04 33.33
N GLU A 225 0.91 0.75 33.46
CA GLU A 225 -0.42 0.14 33.50
C GLU A 225 -0.93 -0.23 32.12
N SER A 226 -0.69 0.64 31.14
CA SER A 226 -1.08 0.39 29.75
C SER A 226 -0.18 1.10 28.77
N VAL A 227 0.01 0.48 27.61
CA VAL A 227 0.69 1.05 26.44
C VAL A 227 -0.17 0.79 25.22
N ARG A 228 -0.38 1.84 24.41
CA ARG A 228 -0.95 1.76 23.07
C ARG A 228 -0.11 2.57 22.11
N PHE A 229 0.07 2.03 20.93
CA PHE A 229 0.66 2.70 19.80
C PHE A 229 -0.44 3.33 18.96
N VAL A 230 -0.22 4.57 18.53
CA VAL A 230 -1.12 5.29 17.63
C VAL A 230 -0.32 5.69 16.39
N VAL A 231 -0.83 5.36 15.21
CA VAL A 231 -0.28 5.81 13.92
C VAL A 231 -1.16 6.89 13.32
N ASP A 232 -0.61 7.75 12.48
CA ASP A 232 -1.36 8.88 11.91
C ASP A 232 -2.52 8.42 11.01
N GLU A 233 -2.26 7.43 10.15
CA GLU A 233 -3.21 6.96 9.14
C GLU A 233 -3.19 5.43 9.07
N ALA A 234 -4.38 4.81 8.99
CA ALA A 234 -4.58 3.39 8.76
C ALA A 234 -5.89 3.14 8.00
N PRO A 235 -6.09 1.99 7.32
CA PRO A 235 -7.38 1.65 6.72
C PRO A 235 -8.37 1.08 7.76
N ASP A 236 -8.66 1.86 8.81
CA ASP A 236 -9.49 1.46 9.96
C ASP A 236 -10.99 1.78 9.83
N ALA A 237 -11.39 2.46 8.74
CA ALA A 237 -12.77 2.76 8.42
C ALA A 237 -12.96 2.91 6.91
N GLU A 238 -14.21 2.74 6.46
CA GLU A 238 -14.65 3.01 5.08
C GLU A 238 -13.76 2.40 3.97
N VAL A 239 -13.37 1.14 4.15
CA VAL A 239 -12.53 0.44 3.17
C VAL A 239 -13.40 -0.09 2.04
N ARG A 240 -13.29 0.52 0.86
CA ARG A 240 -14.11 0.20 -0.33
C ARG A 240 -13.43 -0.65 -1.38
N ALA A 241 -12.11 -0.79 -1.28
CA ALA A 241 -11.31 -1.52 -2.24
C ALA A 241 -10.25 -2.33 -1.49
N LEU A 242 -10.14 -3.61 -1.82
CA LEU A 242 -9.09 -4.50 -1.37
C LEU A 242 -8.56 -5.28 -2.56
N ALA A 243 -7.26 -5.50 -2.59
CA ALA A 243 -6.64 -6.42 -3.53
C ALA A 243 -5.37 -7.02 -2.94
N VAL A 244 -4.99 -8.20 -3.44
CA VAL A 244 -3.70 -8.80 -3.19
C VAL A 244 -2.85 -8.72 -4.46
N ASP A 245 -1.56 -8.46 -4.29
CA ASP A 245 -0.61 -8.59 -5.37
C ASP A 245 -0.41 -10.07 -5.71
N GLN A 246 -0.61 -10.43 -6.98
CA GLN A 246 -0.56 -11.82 -7.41
C GLN A 246 0.87 -12.36 -7.59
N TYR A 247 1.88 -11.49 -7.49
CA TYR A 247 3.30 -11.83 -7.60
C TYR A 247 4.00 -11.83 -6.23
N GLN A 248 3.41 -11.18 -5.23
CA GLN A 248 3.89 -11.10 -3.86
C GLN A 248 2.74 -11.38 -2.88
N PRO A 249 2.55 -12.63 -2.44
CA PRO A 249 1.38 -13.04 -1.65
C PRO A 249 1.21 -12.30 -0.30
N ARG A 250 2.28 -11.68 0.20
CA ARG A 250 2.27 -10.86 1.42
C ARG A 250 1.99 -9.38 1.17
N THR A 251 1.86 -8.97 -0.09
CA THR A 251 1.60 -7.59 -0.51
C THR A 251 0.12 -7.38 -0.80
N TRP A 252 -0.52 -6.49 -0.04
CA TRP A 252 -1.96 -6.23 -0.10
C TRP A 252 -2.23 -4.74 -0.18
N TYR A 253 -3.35 -4.35 -0.78
CA TYR A 253 -3.77 -2.97 -0.95
C TYR A 253 -5.15 -2.75 -0.33
N ALA A 254 -5.34 -1.58 0.28
CA ALA A 254 -6.62 -1.14 0.84
C ALA A 254 -6.89 0.33 0.51
N GLY A 255 -8.05 0.63 -0.08
CA GLY A 255 -8.47 2.00 -0.39
C GLY A 255 -9.41 2.56 0.68
N ARG A 256 -9.06 3.71 1.26
CA ARG A 256 -9.88 4.49 2.21
C ARG A 256 -9.84 5.96 1.82
N GLY A 257 -11.00 6.55 1.52
CA GLY A 257 -11.09 7.96 1.13
C GLY A 257 -10.12 8.28 -0.01
N ALA A 258 -9.29 9.31 0.15
CA ALA A 258 -8.27 9.72 -0.82
C ALA A 258 -6.97 8.89 -0.80
N VAL A 259 -6.84 7.91 0.10
CA VAL A 259 -5.57 7.24 0.38
C VAL A 259 -5.64 5.76 0.01
N LEU A 260 -4.63 5.30 -0.72
CA LEU A 260 -4.34 3.88 -0.89
C LEU A 260 -3.26 3.46 0.09
N PHE A 261 -3.57 2.45 0.88
CA PHE A 261 -2.64 1.79 1.80
C PHE A 261 -2.09 0.52 1.17
N ARG A 262 -0.86 0.18 1.50
CA ARG A 262 -0.21 -1.08 1.17
C ARG A 262 0.25 -1.76 2.45
N SER A 263 0.07 -3.06 2.54
CA SER A 263 0.73 -3.92 3.52
C SER A 263 1.74 -4.78 2.80
N SER A 264 2.98 -4.89 3.29
CA SER A 264 3.99 -5.83 2.76
C SER A 264 4.15 -7.11 3.61
N ASN A 265 3.34 -7.23 4.67
CA ASN A 265 3.47 -8.29 5.67
C ASN A 265 2.15 -9.01 5.96
N ALA A 266 1.34 -9.19 4.92
CA ALA A 266 0.09 -9.95 4.95
C ALA A 266 -0.97 -9.34 5.91
N GLY A 267 -1.11 -8.01 5.84
CA GLY A 267 -2.08 -7.23 6.60
C GLY A 267 -1.68 -6.95 8.05
N ALA A 268 -0.50 -7.38 8.52
CA ALA A 268 -0.09 -7.12 9.91
C ALA A 268 0.23 -5.64 10.19
N GLY A 269 0.63 -4.88 9.17
CA GLY A 269 0.75 -3.43 9.20
C GLY A 269 0.46 -2.82 7.84
N TRP A 270 0.11 -1.54 7.84
CA TRP A 270 -0.30 -0.78 6.66
C TRP A 270 0.44 0.55 6.58
N GLU A 271 0.83 0.91 5.36
CA GLU A 271 1.53 2.13 5.03
C GLU A 271 0.82 2.85 3.89
N PRO A 272 0.62 4.19 3.97
CA PRO A 272 0.07 4.93 2.85
C PRO A 272 1.04 4.88 1.67
N THR A 273 0.56 4.47 0.50
CA THR A 273 1.37 4.34 -0.73
C THR A 273 0.88 5.25 -1.86
N GLY A 274 -0.39 5.66 -1.85
CA GLY A 274 -0.92 6.63 -2.81
C GLY A 274 -1.83 7.63 -2.11
N ARG A 275 -1.74 8.91 -2.50
CA ARG A 275 -2.64 9.97 -2.03
C ARG A 275 -3.16 10.74 -3.23
N PHE A 276 -4.49 10.81 -3.34
CA PHE A 276 -5.22 11.39 -4.47
C PHE A 276 -6.14 12.49 -3.94
N ASP A 277 -5.57 13.63 -3.59
CA ASP A 277 -6.30 14.71 -2.92
C ASP A 277 -7.48 15.22 -3.76
N GLY A 278 -8.65 15.40 -3.12
CA GLY A 278 -9.90 15.74 -3.80
C GLY A 278 -10.60 14.56 -4.50
N GLU A 279 -10.06 13.35 -4.37
CA GLU A 279 -10.60 12.14 -4.98
C GLU A 279 -10.88 11.06 -3.92
N THR A 280 -11.68 10.04 -4.27
CA THR A 280 -11.96 8.87 -3.42
C THR A 280 -11.62 7.58 -4.15
N VAL A 281 -10.76 6.75 -3.56
CA VAL A 281 -10.40 5.43 -4.08
C VAL A 281 -11.64 4.52 -4.10
N LEU A 282 -11.99 4.04 -5.30
CA LEU A 282 -13.12 3.14 -5.53
C LEU A 282 -12.68 1.70 -5.79
N ARG A 283 -11.59 1.51 -6.55
CA ARG A 283 -11.06 0.19 -6.93
C ARG A 283 -9.54 0.22 -6.94
N VAL A 284 -8.95 -0.92 -6.62
CA VAL A 284 -7.53 -1.20 -6.82
C VAL A 284 -7.42 -2.52 -7.56
N ALA A 285 -6.64 -2.53 -8.64
CA ALA A 285 -6.46 -3.67 -9.53
C ALA A 285 -4.98 -3.89 -9.82
N PRO A 286 -4.28 -4.69 -9.00
CA PRO A 286 -2.95 -5.21 -9.33
C PRO A 286 -3.00 -6.02 -10.64
N ALA A 287 -1.92 -6.01 -11.40
CA ALA A 287 -1.83 -6.81 -12.62
C ALA A 287 -2.00 -8.31 -12.32
N PRO A 288 -2.72 -9.05 -13.16
CA PRO A 288 -2.95 -10.47 -12.95
C PRO A 288 -1.64 -11.25 -13.07
N ALA A 289 -1.46 -12.29 -12.25
CA ALA A 289 -0.39 -13.27 -12.45
C ALA A 289 -0.66 -14.12 -13.71
N PRO A 290 0.39 -14.67 -14.36
CA PRO A 290 0.26 -15.46 -15.58
C PRO A 290 -0.28 -16.88 -15.31
N ALA A 291 -1.50 -16.97 -14.76
CA ALA A 291 -2.17 -18.22 -14.40
C ALA A 291 -2.55 -19.09 -15.62
N ARG A 292 -2.59 -18.50 -16.82
CA ARG A 292 -2.85 -19.16 -18.11
C ARG A 292 -1.85 -18.67 -19.14
N PRO A 293 -1.48 -19.51 -20.15
CA PRO A 293 -0.78 -19.03 -21.34
C PRO A 293 -1.54 -17.84 -21.94
N GLY A 294 -0.86 -16.79 -22.38
CA GLY A 294 -1.51 -15.59 -22.95
C GLY A 294 -1.82 -14.46 -21.97
N ILE A 295 -1.75 -14.69 -20.64
CA ILE A 295 -1.73 -13.59 -19.68
C ILE A 295 -0.31 -13.01 -19.64
N VAL A 296 -0.16 -11.74 -20.04
CA VAL A 296 1.14 -11.07 -20.04
C VAL A 296 1.49 -10.60 -18.63
N PRO A 297 2.63 -11.05 -18.05
CA PRO A 297 3.00 -10.68 -16.71
C PRO A 297 3.44 -9.21 -16.64
N ARG A 298 2.87 -8.45 -15.69
CA ARG A 298 3.19 -7.03 -15.44
C ARG A 298 3.44 -6.80 -13.95
N PRO A 299 4.41 -7.52 -13.38
CA PRO A 299 4.56 -7.54 -11.95
C PRO A 299 4.94 -6.15 -11.44
N GLY A 300 4.38 -5.76 -10.30
CA GLY A 300 4.51 -4.41 -9.75
C GLY A 300 3.57 -3.37 -10.33
N SER A 301 2.83 -3.71 -11.39
CA SER A 301 1.85 -2.81 -11.96
C SER A 301 0.53 -2.86 -11.20
N VAL A 302 0.02 -1.69 -10.82
CA VAL A 302 -1.23 -1.54 -10.07
C VAL A 302 -2.00 -0.36 -10.65
N ALA A 303 -3.26 -0.60 -11.01
CA ALA A 303 -4.20 0.44 -11.41
C ALA A 303 -5.11 0.80 -10.22
N VAL A 304 -5.37 2.08 -10.03
CA VAL A 304 -6.32 2.59 -9.02
C VAL A 304 -7.35 3.44 -9.70
N VAL A 305 -8.62 3.14 -9.45
CA VAL A 305 -9.74 3.96 -9.88
C VAL A 305 -10.14 4.88 -8.73
N THR A 306 -10.26 6.17 -9.03
CA THR A 306 -10.74 7.17 -8.09
C THR A 306 -11.97 7.90 -8.63
N LEU A 307 -12.78 8.45 -7.72
CA LEU A 307 -13.90 9.34 -8.01
C LEU A 307 -13.54 10.75 -7.58
N ARG A 308 -13.63 11.73 -8.48
CA ARG A 308 -13.39 13.14 -8.16
C ARG A 308 -14.55 13.70 -7.34
N ALA A 309 -14.27 14.59 -6.40
CA ALA A 309 -15.31 15.30 -5.66
C ALA A 309 -16.26 16.12 -6.56
N SER A 310 -15.77 16.57 -7.73
CA SER A 310 -16.53 17.28 -8.75
C SER A 310 -17.40 16.39 -9.65
N GLY A 311 -17.30 15.06 -9.53
CA GLY A 311 -17.87 14.12 -10.49
C GLY A 311 -16.85 13.61 -11.51
N GLY A 312 -17.16 12.46 -12.12
CA GLY A 312 -16.24 11.73 -12.99
C GLY A 312 -15.12 11.01 -12.24
N SER A 313 -14.36 10.20 -12.97
CA SER A 313 -13.39 9.26 -12.42
C SER A 313 -12.06 9.31 -13.13
N ARG A 314 -11.00 8.96 -12.39
CA ARG A 314 -9.64 8.84 -12.91
C ARG A 314 -9.11 7.44 -12.73
N VAL A 315 -8.17 7.06 -13.58
CA VAL A 315 -7.33 5.88 -13.37
C VAL A 315 -5.89 6.33 -13.19
N HIS A 316 -5.31 5.95 -12.06
CA HIS A 316 -3.89 6.15 -11.76
C HIS A 316 -3.16 4.82 -11.92
N LEU A 317 -1.98 4.86 -12.49
CA LEU A 317 -1.14 3.70 -12.74
C LEU A 317 0.19 3.83 -12.00
N SER A 318 0.54 2.79 -11.26
CA SER A 318 1.87 2.55 -10.72
C SER A 318 2.49 1.35 -11.42
N THR A 319 3.81 1.37 -11.60
CA THR A 319 4.61 0.23 -12.10
C THR A 319 5.66 -0.26 -11.09
N ASP A 320 5.56 0.22 -9.84
CA ASP A 320 6.52 -0.03 -8.77
C ASP A 320 5.82 -0.31 -7.43
N LEU A 321 4.70 -1.05 -7.46
CA LEU A 321 3.88 -1.44 -6.29
C LEU A 321 3.34 -0.25 -5.50
N GLY A 322 3.02 0.83 -6.20
CA GLY A 322 2.46 2.02 -5.61
C GLY A 322 3.48 2.94 -4.96
N GLU A 323 4.78 2.83 -5.23
CA GLU A 323 5.75 3.85 -4.77
C GLU A 323 5.59 5.16 -5.55
N THR A 324 5.31 5.07 -6.85
CA THR A 324 5.03 6.22 -7.72
C THR A 324 3.76 6.01 -8.52
N TRP A 325 3.08 7.11 -8.83
CA TRP A 325 1.79 7.13 -9.53
C TRP A 325 1.83 8.10 -10.70
N SER A 326 1.19 7.70 -11.79
CA SER A 326 0.96 8.52 -12.97
C SER A 326 -0.52 8.50 -13.33
N LEU A 327 -1.07 9.63 -13.78
CA LEU A 327 -2.44 9.67 -14.29
C LEU A 327 -2.46 8.97 -15.65
N LEU A 328 -3.29 7.93 -15.77
CA LEU A 328 -3.46 7.18 -17.01
C LEU A 328 -4.65 7.72 -17.82
N THR A 329 -5.77 8.00 -17.17
CA THR A 329 -6.96 8.58 -17.82
C THR A 329 -7.80 9.40 -16.85
N ASP A 330 -8.53 10.36 -17.39
CA ASP A 330 -9.51 11.21 -16.70
C ASP A 330 -10.81 11.20 -17.52
N LEU A 331 -11.91 10.75 -16.92
CA LEU A 331 -13.21 10.61 -17.54
C LEU A 331 -14.26 11.40 -16.75
N ASP A 332 -15.22 11.98 -17.46
CA ASP A 332 -16.37 12.65 -16.83
C ASP A 332 -17.41 11.64 -16.30
N SER A 333 -17.36 10.42 -16.82
CA SER A 333 -18.17 9.28 -16.40
C SER A 333 -17.65 8.63 -15.12
N ARG A 334 -18.54 8.00 -14.36
CA ARG A 334 -18.15 7.22 -13.18
C ARG A 334 -17.60 5.86 -13.63
N ILE A 335 -16.38 5.54 -13.23
CA ILE A 335 -15.80 4.21 -13.44
C ILE A 335 -16.28 3.27 -12.32
N SER A 336 -16.89 2.15 -12.70
CA SER A 336 -17.39 1.13 -11.78
C SER A 336 -16.37 0.02 -11.53
N ASP A 337 -15.64 -0.37 -12.58
CA ASP A 337 -14.71 -1.51 -12.55
C ASP A 337 -13.68 -1.42 -13.67
N VAL A 338 -12.56 -2.13 -13.50
CA VAL A 338 -11.47 -2.19 -14.48
C VAL A 338 -10.92 -3.60 -14.62
N ALA A 339 -10.45 -3.94 -15.82
CA ALA A 339 -9.78 -5.22 -16.07
C ALA A 339 -8.52 -5.03 -16.92
N TRP A 340 -7.45 -5.73 -16.54
CA TRP A 340 -6.22 -5.79 -17.33
C TRP A 340 -6.42 -6.59 -18.60
N LEU A 341 -5.89 -6.07 -19.71
CA LEU A 341 -5.91 -6.72 -21.00
C LEU A 341 -4.54 -6.57 -21.68
N ASP A 342 -4.21 -7.54 -22.53
CA ASP A 342 -3.13 -7.39 -23.51
C ASP A 342 -3.73 -7.38 -24.91
N ARG A 343 -3.37 -6.35 -25.69
CA ARG A 343 -3.87 -6.06 -27.03
C ARG A 343 -2.66 -5.97 -27.96
N ASP A 344 -2.51 -6.97 -28.82
CA ASP A 344 -1.48 -6.99 -29.86
C ASP A 344 -0.04 -6.76 -29.31
N GLY A 345 0.23 -7.26 -28.10
CA GLY A 345 1.53 -7.12 -27.41
C GLY A 345 1.68 -5.84 -26.57
N ALA A 346 0.69 -4.95 -26.58
CA ALA A 346 0.62 -3.76 -25.74
C ALA A 346 -0.38 -3.98 -24.58
N GLY A 347 -0.03 -3.47 -23.40
CA GLY A 347 -0.95 -3.52 -22.26
C GLY A 347 -2.04 -2.45 -22.39
N ALA A 348 -3.25 -2.80 -21.94
CA ALA A 348 -4.38 -1.90 -21.84
C ALA A 348 -5.21 -2.21 -20.59
N LEU A 349 -6.06 -1.25 -20.21
CA LEU A 349 -7.14 -1.46 -19.25
C LEU A 349 -8.48 -1.34 -19.97
N LEU A 350 -9.35 -2.29 -19.72
CA LEU A 350 -10.78 -2.12 -19.95
C LEU A 350 -11.39 -1.40 -18.77
N VAL A 351 -12.24 -0.42 -19.05
CA VAL A 351 -12.82 0.50 -18.07
C VAL A 351 -14.34 0.47 -18.25
N ALA A 352 -15.04 -0.15 -17.30
CA ALA A 352 -16.50 -0.16 -17.25
C ALA A 352 -17.00 1.12 -16.57
N THR A 353 -17.86 1.87 -17.25
CA THR A 353 -18.43 3.13 -16.75
C THR A 353 -19.96 3.09 -16.74
N ASP A 354 -20.58 4.13 -16.17
CA ASP A 354 -22.02 4.36 -16.30
C ASP A 354 -22.46 4.80 -17.71
N THR A 355 -21.52 5.09 -18.61
CA THR A 355 -21.80 5.53 -19.99
C THR A 355 -20.97 4.75 -21.03
N GLY A 356 -20.87 3.42 -20.87
CA GLY A 356 -20.18 2.55 -21.82
C GLY A 356 -18.92 1.84 -21.29
N LEU A 357 -18.30 1.06 -22.18
CA LEU A 357 -17.04 0.35 -21.97
C LEU A 357 -15.94 1.04 -22.77
N TYR A 358 -14.79 1.29 -22.14
CA TYR A 358 -13.64 1.93 -22.78
C TYR A 358 -12.40 1.06 -22.68
N GLU A 359 -11.53 1.15 -23.67
CA GLU A 359 -10.16 0.64 -23.64
C GLU A 359 -9.18 1.81 -23.51
N VAL A 360 -8.27 1.70 -22.55
CA VAL A 360 -7.23 2.69 -22.31
C VAL A 360 -5.88 2.00 -22.43
N SER A 361 -5.10 2.36 -23.45
CA SER A 361 -3.74 1.85 -23.61
C SER A 361 -2.84 2.34 -22.46
N LEU A 362 -1.91 1.51 -22.01
CA LEU A 362 -0.91 1.90 -21.01
C LEU A 362 0.19 2.83 -21.56
N LEU A 363 0.16 3.12 -22.87
CA LEU A 363 1.10 4.06 -23.48
C LEU A 363 0.81 5.49 -22.99
N PRO A 364 1.85 6.29 -22.67
CA PRO A 364 1.67 7.67 -22.23
C PRO A 364 0.86 8.50 -23.23
N GLY A 365 -0.15 9.22 -22.73
CA GLY A 365 -0.99 10.10 -23.55
C GLY A 365 -2.03 9.38 -24.41
N ALA A 366 -2.26 8.08 -24.20
CA ALA A 366 -3.30 7.35 -24.88
C ALA A 366 -4.70 7.93 -24.59
N VAL A 367 -5.51 8.06 -25.64
CA VAL A 367 -6.91 8.49 -25.52
C VAL A 367 -7.78 7.25 -25.30
N PRO A 368 -8.73 7.28 -24.35
CA PRO A 368 -9.71 6.21 -24.17
C PRO A 368 -10.53 5.96 -25.43
N LEU A 369 -10.65 4.70 -25.84
CA LEU A 369 -11.44 4.28 -26.99
C LEU A 369 -12.69 3.54 -26.53
N GLN A 370 -13.87 4.03 -26.89
CA GLN A 370 -15.12 3.33 -26.58
C GLN A 370 -15.22 2.03 -27.37
N ILE A 371 -15.56 0.94 -26.69
CA ILE A 371 -15.86 -0.35 -27.28
C ILE A 371 -17.37 -0.51 -27.33
N LEU A 372 -17.91 -0.66 -28.55
CA LEU A 372 -19.31 -0.95 -28.75
C LEU A 372 -19.63 -2.39 -28.36
N VAL A 373 -20.32 -2.55 -27.22
CA VAL A 373 -20.77 -3.84 -26.70
C VAL A 373 -22.15 -4.21 -27.28
N ASP A 374 -23.08 -3.26 -27.26
CA ASP A 374 -24.43 -3.42 -27.78
C ASP A 374 -24.67 -2.35 -28.87
N PRO A 375 -24.75 -2.72 -30.15
CA PRO A 375 -24.97 -1.76 -31.22
C PRO A 375 -26.30 -0.99 -31.13
N SER A 376 -27.27 -1.49 -30.36
CA SER A 376 -28.54 -0.78 -30.14
C SER A 376 -28.45 0.35 -29.12
N ASP A 377 -27.41 0.35 -28.28
CA ASP A 377 -27.21 1.31 -27.20
C ASP A 377 -25.71 1.44 -26.88
N ALA A 378 -25.04 2.37 -27.55
CA ALA A 378 -23.60 2.58 -27.41
C ALA A 378 -23.18 3.09 -26.03
N ASP A 379 -24.07 3.81 -25.35
CA ASP A 379 -23.81 4.48 -24.07
C ASP A 379 -24.27 3.63 -22.87
N ARG A 380 -24.68 2.38 -23.11
CA ARG A 380 -25.09 1.44 -22.07
C ARG A 380 -24.03 1.36 -20.96
N GLY A 381 -24.42 1.69 -19.72
CA GLY A 381 -23.55 1.56 -18.56
C GLY A 381 -23.29 0.11 -18.15
N PHE A 382 -22.14 -0.14 -17.53
CA PHE A 382 -21.70 -1.44 -17.01
C PHE A 382 -21.28 -1.36 -15.54
N TYR A 383 -21.69 -2.35 -14.74
CA TYR A 383 -21.27 -2.46 -13.34
C TYR A 383 -19.90 -3.11 -13.19
N ALA A 384 -19.59 -4.10 -14.03
CA ALA A 384 -18.38 -4.91 -13.90
C ALA A 384 -17.81 -5.32 -15.25
N VAL A 385 -16.49 -5.52 -15.29
CA VAL A 385 -15.75 -6.04 -16.45
C VAL A 385 -14.69 -7.03 -15.99
N ARG A 386 -14.58 -8.16 -16.69
CA ARG A 386 -13.50 -9.14 -16.45
C ARG A 386 -12.89 -9.60 -17.77
N ALA A 387 -11.56 -9.56 -17.81
CA ALA A 387 -10.78 -10.24 -18.81
C ALA A 387 -10.39 -11.63 -18.29
N PHE A 388 -10.41 -12.62 -19.17
CA PHE A 388 -10.03 -13.99 -18.86
C PHE A 388 -9.35 -14.62 -20.07
N VAL A 389 -8.67 -15.73 -19.84
CA VAL A 389 -7.96 -16.44 -20.91
C VAL A 389 -8.31 -17.92 -20.82
N SER A 390 -8.56 -18.55 -21.98
CA SER A 390 -8.82 -19.98 -22.05
C SER A 390 -7.59 -20.80 -21.67
N GLU A 391 -7.77 -22.11 -21.45
CA GLU A 391 -6.65 -23.03 -21.25
C GLU A 391 -5.62 -22.99 -22.41
N ARG A 392 -6.07 -22.67 -23.62
CA ARG A 392 -5.24 -22.58 -24.83
C ARG A 392 -4.69 -21.18 -25.10
N GLY A 393 -4.93 -20.22 -24.22
CA GLY A 393 -4.44 -18.86 -24.38
C GLY A 393 -5.32 -17.92 -25.20
N ALA A 394 -6.58 -18.29 -25.47
CA ALA A 394 -7.51 -17.41 -26.18
C ALA A 394 -8.10 -16.36 -25.21
N PRO A 395 -7.95 -15.05 -25.46
CA PRO A 395 -8.45 -14.01 -24.58
C PRO A 395 -9.97 -13.82 -24.74
N GLY A 396 -10.66 -13.57 -23.64
CA GLY A 396 -12.08 -13.22 -23.61
C GLY A 396 -12.37 -12.11 -22.62
N VAL A 397 -13.52 -11.47 -22.81
CA VAL A 397 -13.99 -10.35 -21.99
C VAL A 397 -15.47 -10.55 -21.69
N ALA A 398 -15.85 -10.37 -20.43
CA ALA A 398 -17.24 -10.35 -19.99
C ALA A 398 -17.55 -9.01 -19.33
N VAL A 399 -18.76 -8.49 -19.59
CA VAL A 399 -19.28 -7.27 -18.96
C VAL A 399 -20.69 -7.49 -18.45
N ALA A 400 -21.00 -6.91 -17.29
CA ALA A 400 -22.32 -6.94 -16.69
C ALA A 400 -23.00 -5.58 -16.89
N ALA A 401 -24.05 -5.56 -17.70
CA ALA A 401 -24.78 -4.34 -18.02
C ALA A 401 -25.62 -3.87 -16.84
N GLN A 402 -25.72 -2.55 -16.68
CA GLN A 402 -26.57 -1.92 -15.68
C GLN A 402 -28.06 -2.14 -15.98
N ALA A 403 -28.93 -1.76 -15.04
CA ALA A 403 -30.38 -1.78 -15.20
C ALA A 403 -30.99 -3.15 -15.61
N GLY A 404 -30.28 -4.25 -15.34
CA GLY A 404 -30.79 -5.60 -15.61
C GLY A 404 -30.70 -6.05 -17.06
N PHE A 405 -29.87 -5.42 -17.90
CA PHE A 405 -29.68 -5.83 -19.30
C PHE A 405 -28.78 -7.07 -19.48
N GLY A 406 -28.49 -7.79 -18.40
CA GLY A 406 -27.79 -9.07 -18.46
C GLY A 406 -26.27 -8.97 -18.60
N VAL A 407 -25.68 -10.08 -19.04
CA VAL A 407 -24.23 -10.22 -19.22
C VAL A 407 -23.92 -10.37 -20.70
N TYR A 408 -22.88 -9.67 -21.16
CA TYR A 408 -22.35 -9.78 -22.50
C TYR A 408 -20.97 -10.41 -22.48
N LEU A 409 -20.68 -11.26 -23.45
CA LEU A 409 -19.45 -12.02 -23.56
C LEU A 409 -18.84 -11.84 -24.94
N SER A 410 -17.53 -11.61 -24.97
CA SER A 410 -16.72 -11.68 -26.17
C SER A 410 -15.64 -12.76 -25.99
N THR A 411 -15.52 -13.65 -26.96
CA THR A 411 -14.42 -14.62 -27.07
C THR A 411 -13.26 -14.14 -27.97
N ALA A 412 -13.31 -12.91 -28.46
CA ALA A 412 -12.27 -12.27 -29.27
C ALA A 412 -11.55 -11.14 -28.51
N GLY A 413 -11.35 -11.30 -27.19
CA GLY A 413 -10.65 -10.33 -26.36
C GLY A 413 -11.32 -8.94 -26.26
N GLY A 414 -12.61 -8.82 -26.50
CA GLY A 414 -13.37 -7.57 -26.39
C GLY A 414 -13.17 -6.64 -27.58
N ARG A 415 -12.84 -7.17 -28.77
CA ARG A 415 -12.78 -6.36 -30.00
C ARG A 415 -14.17 -5.80 -30.35
N PRO A 416 -14.27 -4.61 -30.97
CA PRO A 416 -15.55 -4.05 -31.40
C PRO A 416 -16.38 -5.05 -32.22
N GLY A 417 -17.68 -5.16 -31.91
CA GLY A 417 -18.60 -6.07 -32.62
C GLY A 417 -18.47 -7.57 -32.25
N SER A 418 -17.63 -7.93 -31.28
CA SER A 418 -17.44 -9.34 -30.86
C SER A 418 -18.29 -9.76 -29.65
N PHE A 419 -19.03 -8.84 -29.04
CA PHE A 419 -19.86 -9.12 -27.87
C PHE A 419 -21.19 -9.75 -28.28
N ALA A 420 -21.60 -10.77 -27.54
CA ALA A 420 -22.92 -11.36 -27.60
C ALA A 420 -23.57 -11.33 -26.22
N HIS A 421 -24.88 -11.07 -26.16
CA HIS A 421 -25.65 -11.20 -24.92
C HIS A 421 -25.80 -12.68 -24.56
N VAL A 422 -25.40 -13.06 -23.34
CA VAL A 422 -25.33 -14.46 -22.88
C VAL A 422 -26.26 -14.77 -21.70
N GLY A 423 -27.26 -13.92 -21.43
CA GLY A 423 -28.31 -14.19 -20.44
C GLY A 423 -28.20 -13.35 -19.17
N LEU A 424 -28.88 -13.81 -18.11
CA LEU A 424 -29.09 -13.09 -16.84
C LEU A 424 -29.83 -11.73 -17.01
N SER A 425 -30.68 -11.61 -18.03
CA SER A 425 -31.58 -10.46 -18.16
C SER A 425 -32.52 -10.38 -16.95
N ASN A 426 -32.87 -9.16 -16.55
CA ASN A 426 -33.66 -8.83 -15.36
C ASN A 426 -33.02 -9.23 -14.02
N VAL A 427 -31.71 -9.55 -14.02
CA VAL A 427 -30.91 -9.71 -12.80
C VAL A 427 -30.02 -8.48 -12.65
N ASP A 428 -29.94 -7.91 -11.43
CA ASP A 428 -29.03 -6.80 -11.11
C ASP A 428 -27.59 -7.33 -10.96
N ASN A 429 -26.92 -7.66 -12.06
CA ASN A 429 -25.59 -8.27 -12.08
C ASN A 429 -24.51 -7.24 -11.68
N ARG A 430 -24.10 -7.22 -10.41
CA ARG A 430 -23.18 -6.19 -9.88
C ARG A 430 -21.71 -6.58 -9.86
N VAL A 431 -21.43 -7.88 -9.75
CA VAL A 431 -20.07 -8.40 -9.60
C VAL A 431 -19.83 -9.42 -10.70
N LEU A 432 -18.71 -9.31 -11.40
CA LEU A 432 -18.17 -10.40 -12.19
C LEU A 432 -16.86 -10.89 -11.57
N ALA A 433 -16.64 -12.19 -11.57
CA ALA A 433 -15.39 -12.78 -11.11
C ALA A 433 -15.05 -14.03 -11.94
N VAL A 434 -13.76 -14.28 -12.13
CA VAL A 434 -13.26 -15.41 -12.92
C VAL A 434 -12.57 -16.39 -11.99
N GLN A 435 -12.98 -17.65 -12.07
CA GLN A 435 -12.34 -18.76 -11.35
C GLN A 435 -11.63 -19.66 -12.36
N TYR A 436 -10.33 -19.85 -12.17
CA TYR A 436 -9.56 -20.87 -12.88
C TYR A 436 -9.51 -22.13 -12.01
N ASP A 437 -10.17 -23.20 -12.47
CA ASP A 437 -10.25 -24.47 -11.75
C ASP A 437 -9.78 -25.61 -12.67
N GLY A 438 -8.53 -26.05 -12.50
CA GLY A 438 -7.88 -27.00 -13.40
C GLY A 438 -7.90 -26.51 -14.86
N PRO A 439 -8.48 -27.25 -15.82
CA PRO A 439 -8.66 -26.79 -17.22
C PRO A 439 -9.86 -25.86 -17.39
N ALA A 440 -10.80 -25.83 -16.43
CA ALA A 440 -12.01 -25.03 -16.54
C ALA A 440 -11.73 -23.55 -16.30
N THR A 441 -12.43 -22.70 -17.06
CA THR A 441 -12.55 -21.27 -16.79
C THR A 441 -14.02 -20.96 -16.55
N LEU A 442 -14.33 -20.52 -15.34
CA LEU A 442 -15.70 -20.26 -14.89
C LEU A 442 -15.89 -18.75 -14.72
N LEU A 443 -17.00 -18.25 -15.24
CA LEU A 443 -17.47 -16.89 -14.98
C LEU A 443 -18.54 -16.94 -13.92
N TRP A 444 -18.38 -16.12 -12.89
CA TRP A 444 -19.35 -15.92 -11.82
C TRP A 444 -19.97 -14.53 -11.94
N SER A 445 -21.27 -14.45 -11.70
CA SER A 445 -22.04 -13.21 -11.56
C SER A 445 -22.67 -13.13 -10.17
N GLY A 446 -22.36 -12.07 -9.42
CA GLY A 446 -23.00 -11.76 -8.14
C GLY A 446 -24.19 -10.82 -8.33
N ALA A 447 -25.36 -11.21 -7.83
CA ALA A 447 -26.58 -10.43 -7.97
C ALA A 447 -26.77 -9.40 -6.84
N GLY A 448 -27.33 -8.25 -7.20
CA GLY A 448 -27.88 -7.24 -6.30
C GLY A 448 -29.26 -7.61 -5.78
N GLU A 449 -29.56 -7.14 -4.58
CA GLU A 449 -30.88 -7.21 -3.97
C GLU A 449 -31.21 -5.83 -3.38
N PRO A 450 -32.13 -5.07 -4.01
CA PRO A 450 -32.48 -3.73 -3.55
C PRO A 450 -33.23 -3.73 -2.21
N ASP A 451 -33.97 -4.80 -1.88
CA ASP A 451 -34.66 -4.91 -0.59
C ASP A 451 -33.73 -5.52 0.48
N PRO A 452 -33.26 -4.73 1.47
CA PRO A 452 -32.32 -5.20 2.48
C PRO A 452 -32.90 -6.28 3.42
N LYS A 453 -34.20 -6.60 3.32
CA LYS A 453 -34.85 -7.68 4.07
C LYS A 453 -34.87 -9.00 3.33
N LYS A 454 -34.64 -9.01 2.01
CA LYS A 454 -34.62 -10.22 1.21
C LYS A 454 -33.23 -10.86 1.22
N PRO A 455 -33.15 -12.19 1.16
CA PRO A 455 -31.87 -12.88 1.07
C PRO A 455 -31.13 -12.56 -0.24
N GLY A 456 -31.84 -12.23 -1.32
CA GLY A 456 -31.28 -12.04 -2.66
C GLY A 456 -31.13 -13.34 -3.45
N GLN A 457 -30.80 -13.21 -4.73
CA GLN A 457 -30.61 -14.35 -5.65
C GLN A 457 -29.23 -15.01 -5.52
N GLY A 458 -28.30 -14.40 -4.79
CA GLY A 458 -26.94 -14.90 -4.61
C GLY A 458 -26.12 -14.80 -5.88
N CYS A 459 -25.51 -15.91 -6.28
CA CYS A 459 -24.58 -15.94 -7.41
C CYS A 459 -25.08 -16.86 -8.51
N HIS A 460 -24.64 -16.57 -9.73
CA HIS A 460 -24.79 -17.43 -10.90
C HIS A 460 -23.39 -17.77 -11.41
N ARG A 461 -23.21 -18.97 -11.96
CA ARG A 461 -21.95 -19.36 -12.60
C ARG A 461 -22.19 -20.01 -13.94
N THR A 462 -21.23 -19.89 -14.83
CA THR A 462 -21.24 -20.60 -16.12
C THR A 462 -19.81 -20.96 -16.51
N ARG A 463 -19.66 -22.00 -17.33
CA ARG A 463 -18.37 -22.36 -17.90
C ARG A 463 -18.17 -21.62 -19.21
N LEU A 464 -16.98 -21.07 -19.40
CA LEU A 464 -16.61 -20.36 -20.61
C LEU A 464 -15.99 -21.31 -21.63
N PHE A 465 -16.00 -20.89 -22.90
CA PHE A 465 -15.43 -21.62 -24.04
C PHE A 465 -16.12 -22.97 -24.35
N GLU A 466 -17.34 -23.16 -23.86
CA GLU A 466 -18.26 -24.20 -24.34
C GLU A 466 -19.09 -23.64 -25.52
N SER A 467 -19.71 -24.53 -26.31
CA SER A 467 -20.48 -24.14 -27.49
C SER A 467 -21.69 -23.26 -27.17
N ASP A 468 -22.28 -23.41 -25.98
CA ASP A 468 -23.35 -22.57 -25.47
C ASP A 468 -23.08 -22.15 -24.01
N VAL A 469 -23.33 -20.89 -23.69
CA VAL A 469 -23.22 -20.38 -22.30
C VAL A 469 -24.48 -20.77 -21.52
N GLN A 470 -24.32 -21.67 -20.56
CA GLN A 470 -25.41 -22.15 -19.70
C GLN A 470 -25.19 -21.67 -18.26
N TRP A 471 -26.07 -20.78 -17.78
CA TRP A 471 -26.00 -20.26 -16.41
C TRP A 471 -26.60 -21.25 -15.41
N GLN A 472 -25.85 -21.52 -14.36
CA GLN A 472 -26.27 -22.28 -13.20
C GLN A 472 -26.48 -21.32 -12.03
N SER A 473 -27.67 -21.36 -11.41
CA SER A 473 -27.91 -20.64 -10.17
C SER A 473 -27.19 -21.32 -9.01
N VAL A 474 -26.52 -20.51 -8.18
CA VAL A 474 -25.78 -20.91 -6.98
C VAL A 474 -26.31 -20.11 -5.80
N GLN A 475 -27.60 -20.30 -5.51
CA GLN A 475 -28.34 -19.56 -4.47
C GLN A 475 -28.47 -20.33 -3.15
N SER A 476 -28.32 -21.65 -3.14
CA SER A 476 -28.58 -22.46 -1.95
C SER A 476 -27.75 -21.99 -0.75
N GLY A 477 -28.39 -21.76 0.40
CA GLY A 477 -27.75 -21.22 1.61
C GLY A 477 -27.48 -19.70 1.61
N TRP A 478 -27.83 -18.97 0.55
CA TRP A 478 -27.56 -17.54 0.45
C TRP A 478 -28.46 -16.71 1.38
N ILE A 479 -27.85 -15.89 2.23
CA ILE A 479 -28.53 -14.97 3.15
C ILE A 479 -27.94 -13.55 3.12
N GLY A 480 -27.13 -13.26 2.09
CA GLY A 480 -26.26 -12.08 2.07
C GLY A 480 -26.93 -10.77 1.67
N GLY A 481 -28.13 -10.82 1.09
CA GLY A 481 -28.68 -9.71 0.31
C GLY A 481 -27.89 -9.52 -0.98
N THR A 482 -27.48 -8.29 -1.26
CA THR A 482 -26.59 -7.97 -2.39
C THR A 482 -25.21 -8.63 -2.23
N CYS A 483 -24.75 -9.32 -3.27
CA CYS A 483 -23.34 -9.69 -3.44
C CYS A 483 -22.52 -8.45 -3.81
N ARG A 484 -21.50 -8.12 -3.03
CA ARG A 484 -20.67 -6.91 -3.20
C ARG A 484 -19.30 -7.21 -3.79
N ASP A 485 -18.77 -8.41 -3.53
CA ASP A 485 -17.50 -8.87 -4.09
C ASP A 485 -17.41 -10.40 -4.06
N LEU A 486 -16.57 -10.98 -4.91
CA LEU A 486 -16.34 -12.42 -5.03
C LEU A 486 -14.86 -12.72 -5.24
N ALA A 487 -14.33 -13.67 -4.48
CA ALA A 487 -12.96 -14.14 -4.61
C ALA A 487 -12.86 -15.66 -4.41
N PHE A 488 -11.73 -16.24 -4.83
CA PHE A 488 -11.54 -17.69 -4.88
C PHE A 488 -10.17 -18.11 -4.32
N ALA A 489 -10.17 -19.19 -3.54
CA ALA A 489 -8.97 -19.94 -3.16
C ALA A 489 -9.13 -21.40 -3.60
N GLY A 490 -8.78 -21.67 -4.86
CA GLY A 490 -9.04 -22.98 -5.48
C GLY A 490 -10.56 -23.25 -5.54
N PRO A 491 -11.06 -24.34 -4.94
CA PRO A 491 -12.49 -24.65 -4.91
C PRO A 491 -13.28 -23.87 -3.87
N LEU A 492 -12.63 -23.12 -2.98
CA LEU A 492 -13.32 -22.29 -2.00
C LEU A 492 -13.68 -20.94 -2.65
N ALA A 493 -14.97 -20.73 -2.91
CA ALA A 493 -15.52 -19.42 -3.24
C ALA A 493 -15.91 -18.67 -1.96
N VAL A 494 -15.63 -17.38 -1.93
CA VAL A 494 -15.99 -16.49 -0.83
C VAL A 494 -16.66 -15.24 -1.36
N ALA A 495 -17.73 -14.79 -0.70
CA ALA A 495 -18.52 -13.65 -1.12
C ALA A 495 -18.60 -12.59 -0.01
N ALA A 496 -18.31 -11.34 -0.36
CA ALA A 496 -18.66 -10.19 0.45
C ALA A 496 -20.13 -9.83 0.23
N THR A 497 -20.85 -9.56 1.32
CA THR A 497 -22.30 -9.37 1.27
C THR A 497 -22.77 -8.14 2.02
N GLN A 498 -23.97 -7.68 1.69
CA GLN A 498 -24.59 -6.51 2.32
C GLN A 498 -24.98 -6.72 3.79
N SER A 499 -25.34 -7.95 4.20
CA SER A 499 -25.82 -8.20 5.57
C SER A 499 -25.45 -9.56 6.15
N GLY A 500 -24.93 -10.50 5.35
CA GLY A 500 -24.52 -11.83 5.80
C GLY A 500 -23.05 -11.96 6.20
N GLY A 501 -22.29 -10.86 6.20
CA GLY A 501 -20.85 -10.87 6.42
C GLY A 501 -20.12 -11.46 5.21
N VAL A 502 -19.15 -12.35 5.46
CA VAL A 502 -18.50 -13.14 4.41
C VAL A 502 -19.12 -14.52 4.34
N LEU A 503 -19.67 -14.89 3.18
CA LEU A 503 -20.20 -16.24 2.94
C LEU A 503 -19.16 -17.11 2.23
N ARG A 504 -19.20 -18.41 2.48
CA ARG A 504 -18.25 -19.39 1.94
C ARG A 504 -18.97 -20.49 1.19
N LEU A 505 -18.36 -21.03 0.14
CA LEU A 505 -18.92 -22.11 -0.66
C LEU A 505 -17.79 -23.01 -1.17
N ASP A 506 -17.89 -24.32 -0.92
CA ASP A 506 -17.06 -25.31 -1.62
C ASP A 506 -17.69 -25.61 -2.98
N THR A 507 -17.01 -25.23 -4.06
CA THR A 507 -17.52 -25.37 -5.42
C THR A 507 -17.49 -26.80 -5.94
N LEU A 508 -16.75 -27.70 -5.27
CA LEU A 508 -16.65 -29.12 -5.61
C LEU A 508 -17.57 -30.01 -4.78
N GLY A 509 -18.27 -29.46 -3.79
CA GLY A 509 -19.25 -30.20 -3.01
C GLY A 509 -20.35 -30.80 -3.90
N ALA A 510 -20.82 -32.01 -3.58
CA ALA A 510 -21.88 -32.67 -4.34
C ALA A 510 -23.18 -31.84 -4.43
N GLN A 511 -23.46 -31.06 -3.39
CA GLN A 511 -24.50 -30.03 -3.36
C GLN A 511 -23.86 -28.75 -2.82
N PRO A 512 -23.33 -27.87 -3.70
CA PRO A 512 -22.71 -26.62 -3.26
C PRO A 512 -23.74 -25.73 -2.56
N GLN A 513 -23.48 -25.38 -1.29
CA GLN A 513 -24.31 -24.47 -0.50
C GLN A 513 -23.47 -23.42 0.20
N TRP A 514 -23.95 -22.17 0.18
CA TRP A 514 -23.33 -21.07 0.90
C TRP A 514 -23.47 -21.28 2.40
N GLN A 515 -22.36 -21.10 3.10
CA GLN A 515 -22.25 -21.21 4.55
C GLN A 515 -22.01 -19.83 5.13
N SER A 516 -22.79 -19.49 6.15
CA SER A 516 -22.63 -18.26 6.92
C SER A 516 -21.58 -18.41 8.01
N VAL A 517 -20.97 -17.29 8.38
CA VAL A 517 -20.11 -17.19 9.55
C VAL A 517 -20.95 -17.00 10.81
N SER A 518 -20.42 -17.43 11.95
CA SER A 518 -21.01 -17.16 13.27
C SER A 518 -21.07 -15.66 13.54
N VAL A 519 -22.09 -15.17 14.27
CA VAL A 519 -22.14 -13.77 14.74
C VAL A 519 -20.94 -13.39 15.63
N ASN A 520 -20.27 -14.38 16.22
CA ASN A 520 -19.06 -14.20 17.03
C ASN A 520 -17.76 -14.35 16.23
N CYS A 521 -17.82 -14.34 14.90
CA CYS A 521 -16.65 -14.54 14.04
C CYS A 521 -15.66 -13.37 14.06
N GLY A 522 -15.96 -12.26 14.74
CA GLY A 522 -15.10 -11.08 14.81
C GLY A 522 -15.34 -10.03 13.71
N LEU A 523 -16.18 -10.30 12.71
CA LEU A 523 -16.69 -9.27 11.81
C LEU A 523 -17.67 -8.34 12.55
N PRO A 524 -17.74 -7.07 12.16
CA PRO A 524 -18.58 -6.07 12.81
C PRO A 524 -20.07 -6.36 12.56
N LEU A 525 -20.85 -6.35 13.64
CA LEU A 525 -22.30 -6.48 13.59
C LEU A 525 -22.96 -5.10 13.49
N ARG A 526 -23.93 -4.96 12.58
CA ARG A 526 -24.82 -3.80 12.52
C ARG A 526 -25.93 -3.92 13.57
N ASP A 527 -26.42 -5.14 13.77
CA ASP A 527 -27.39 -5.50 14.81
C ASP A 527 -27.18 -6.97 15.26
N ARG A 528 -28.07 -7.51 16.09
CA ARG A 528 -27.90 -8.84 16.71
C ARG A 528 -27.73 -10.00 15.73
N THR A 529 -28.21 -9.87 14.49
CA THR A 529 -28.20 -10.97 13.51
C THR A 529 -27.60 -10.59 12.16
N ARG A 530 -27.35 -9.31 11.90
CA ARG A 530 -26.84 -8.81 10.62
C ARG A 530 -25.51 -8.11 10.79
N PHE A 531 -24.59 -8.44 9.89
CA PHE A 531 -23.29 -7.79 9.81
C PHE A 531 -23.40 -6.39 9.21
N GLU A 532 -22.44 -5.53 9.54
CA GLU A 532 -22.15 -4.37 8.70
C GLU A 532 -21.78 -4.89 7.29
N PRO A 533 -22.08 -4.12 6.23
CA PRO A 533 -21.74 -4.55 4.89
C PRO A 533 -20.24 -4.78 4.70
N VAL A 534 -19.90 -5.88 4.05
CA VAL A 534 -18.55 -6.13 3.54
C VAL A 534 -18.51 -5.61 2.10
N ASP A 535 -17.68 -4.62 1.83
CA ASP A 535 -17.63 -3.88 0.57
C ASP A 535 -16.56 -4.40 -0.40
N ALA A 536 -15.51 -5.02 0.13
CA ALA A 536 -14.41 -5.55 -0.65
C ALA A 536 -13.85 -6.83 -0.03
N LEU A 537 -13.34 -7.72 -0.88
CA LEU A 537 -12.77 -8.99 -0.49
C LEU A 537 -11.53 -9.28 -1.33
N ALA A 538 -10.47 -9.79 -0.70
CA ALA A 538 -9.30 -10.26 -1.42
C ALA A 538 -8.74 -11.53 -0.77
N VAL A 539 -8.13 -12.39 -1.58
CA VAL A 539 -7.66 -13.71 -1.16
C VAL A 539 -6.31 -14.00 -1.78
N SER A 540 -5.31 -14.38 -0.98
CA SER A 540 -4.03 -14.84 -1.53
C SER A 540 -4.21 -16.21 -2.20
N GLY A 541 -3.92 -16.26 -3.49
CA GLY A 541 -3.93 -17.51 -4.26
C GLY A 541 -2.76 -18.41 -3.85
N GLY A 542 -3.06 -19.67 -3.54
CA GLY A 542 -2.06 -20.70 -3.21
C GLY A 542 -1.30 -21.23 -4.42
N ALA A 543 -0.79 -20.38 -5.30
CA ALA A 543 0.19 -20.79 -6.31
C ALA A 543 1.59 -20.75 -5.69
N ALA A 544 1.95 -21.82 -4.99
CA ALA A 544 3.30 -22.02 -4.48
C ALA A 544 4.27 -22.23 -5.66
N THR A 545 5.08 -21.23 -5.99
CA THR A 545 6.20 -21.41 -6.93
C THR A 545 7.46 -21.96 -6.25
N SER A 546 7.42 -22.25 -4.95
CA SER A 546 8.62 -22.64 -4.21
C SER A 546 8.31 -23.38 -2.89
N GLY A 547 7.86 -24.63 -2.93
CA GLY A 547 7.94 -25.61 -1.83
C GLY A 547 7.28 -25.31 -0.46
N GLU A 548 6.96 -24.05 -0.15
CA GLU A 548 6.25 -23.59 1.03
C GLU A 548 4.77 -23.55 0.69
N GLN A 549 3.95 -24.21 1.50
CA GLN A 549 2.50 -24.01 1.48
C GLN A 549 2.25 -22.54 1.83
N ALA A 550 2.00 -21.71 0.81
CA ALA A 550 1.57 -20.33 1.04
C ALA A 550 0.31 -20.36 1.92
N GLU A 551 0.40 -19.79 3.12
CA GLU A 551 -0.75 -19.63 3.99
C GLU A 551 -1.85 -18.88 3.22
N ARG A 552 -3.02 -19.51 3.10
CA ARG A 552 -4.19 -18.87 2.53
C ARG A 552 -4.64 -17.79 3.50
N LEU A 553 -4.69 -16.55 3.02
CA LEU A 553 -5.16 -15.41 3.78
C LEU A 553 -6.30 -14.75 3.04
N PHE A 554 -7.28 -14.29 3.81
CA PHE A 554 -8.47 -13.61 3.36
C PHE A 554 -8.50 -12.25 4.03
N LEU A 555 -8.70 -11.19 3.26
CA LEU A 555 -9.00 -9.86 3.78
C LEU A 555 -10.42 -9.46 3.38
N ALA A 556 -11.15 -8.92 4.35
CA ALA A 556 -12.47 -8.32 4.17
C ALA A 556 -12.42 -6.85 4.60
N GLY A 557 -13.01 -5.98 3.79
CA GLY A 557 -13.02 -4.54 3.99
C GLY A 557 -14.45 -4.01 4.00
N GLY A 558 -14.72 -3.01 4.84
CA GLY A 558 -16.01 -2.34 4.87
C GLY A 558 -15.99 -1.10 5.75
N GLY A 559 -17.16 -0.72 6.27
CA GLY A 559 -17.35 0.51 7.06
C GLY A 559 -16.45 0.62 8.30
N ARG A 560 -16.02 -0.51 8.89
CA ARG A 560 -15.19 -0.58 10.10
C ARG A 560 -13.73 -1.02 9.85
N GLY A 561 -13.23 -0.83 8.64
CA GLY A 561 -11.83 -1.09 8.30
C GLY A 561 -11.58 -2.48 7.71
N VAL A 562 -10.32 -2.93 7.83
CA VAL A 562 -9.86 -4.23 7.30
C VAL A 562 -9.84 -5.32 8.37
N TYR A 563 -10.35 -6.50 8.02
CA TYR A 563 -10.33 -7.71 8.82
C TYR A 563 -9.61 -8.81 8.06
N ARG A 564 -8.83 -9.62 8.77
CA ARG A 564 -8.06 -10.74 8.22
C ARG A 564 -8.51 -12.08 8.80
N SER A 565 -8.45 -13.13 7.98
CA SER A 565 -8.75 -14.50 8.36
C SER A 565 -7.86 -15.48 7.62
N ALA A 566 -7.48 -16.60 8.26
CA ALA A 566 -6.78 -17.70 7.58
C ALA A 566 -7.74 -18.66 6.84
N GLY A 567 -9.04 -18.65 7.18
CA GLY A 567 -10.02 -19.60 6.65
C GLY A 567 -11.33 -18.98 6.16
N ALA A 568 -11.44 -17.66 6.21
CA ALA A 568 -12.69 -16.90 6.06
C ALA A 568 -13.78 -17.24 7.10
N VAL A 569 -13.41 -17.84 8.24
CA VAL A 569 -14.34 -18.20 9.33
C VAL A 569 -14.22 -17.20 10.46
N ASP A 570 -13.07 -17.17 11.13
CA ASP A 570 -12.77 -16.25 12.21
C ASP A 570 -11.91 -15.10 11.72
N TRP A 571 -12.28 -13.89 12.11
CA TRP A 571 -11.76 -12.64 11.59
C TRP A 571 -11.17 -11.81 12.71
N THR A 572 -10.02 -11.20 12.43
CA THR A 572 -9.34 -10.29 13.35
C THR A 572 -9.12 -8.94 12.68
N ALA A 573 -9.32 -7.85 13.41
CA ALA A 573 -9.03 -6.52 12.88
C ALA A 573 -7.54 -6.42 12.50
N SER A 574 -7.26 -5.89 11.31
CA SER A 574 -5.95 -5.92 10.67
C SER A 574 -5.33 -4.53 10.49
N ALA A 575 -6.12 -3.47 10.67
CA ALA A 575 -5.77 -2.12 10.23
C ALA A 575 -6.08 -1.04 11.27
N ASN A 576 -5.98 -1.35 12.57
CA ASN A 576 -6.33 -0.39 13.61
C ASN A 576 -5.33 0.78 13.64
N GLN A 577 -5.84 2.01 13.71
CA GLN A 577 -5.02 3.19 13.97
C GLN A 577 -4.34 3.13 15.35
N ALA A 578 -4.98 2.45 16.31
CA ALA A 578 -4.42 2.21 17.64
C ALA A 578 -4.26 0.70 17.94
N THR A 579 -3.08 0.28 18.38
CA THR A 579 -2.76 -1.12 18.70
C THR A 579 -1.97 -1.24 20.01
N ALA A 580 -2.08 -2.37 20.71
CA ALA A 580 -1.39 -2.60 21.97
C ALA A 580 -0.05 -3.35 21.80
N ASP A 581 0.11 -4.11 20.71
CA ASP A 581 1.15 -5.14 20.66
C ASP A 581 2.39 -4.72 19.86
N VAL A 582 2.19 -4.34 18.60
CA VAL A 582 3.29 -4.10 17.66
C VAL A 582 2.87 -3.12 16.56
N VAL A 583 3.80 -2.27 16.16
CA VAL A 583 3.75 -1.52 14.91
C VAL A 583 4.93 -1.92 14.04
N THR A 584 4.62 -2.31 12.81
CA THR A 584 5.60 -2.72 11.81
C THR A 584 5.82 -1.62 10.78
N VAL A 585 6.96 -1.69 10.10
CA VAL A 585 7.30 -0.94 8.90
C VAL A 585 8.02 -1.86 7.90
N PRO A 586 7.99 -1.57 6.60
CA PRO A 586 8.82 -2.27 5.62
C PRO A 586 10.32 -2.12 5.92
N ASP A 587 11.13 -3.05 5.43
CA ASP A 587 12.60 -3.07 5.59
C ASP A 587 13.31 -1.81 5.06
N THR A 588 12.63 -1.04 4.21
CA THR A 588 13.13 0.18 3.59
C THR A 588 12.65 1.46 4.29
N TRP A 589 11.80 1.33 5.31
CA TRP A 589 11.20 2.44 6.06
C TRP A 589 11.80 2.54 7.47
N LEU A 590 11.58 3.71 8.09
CA LEU A 590 11.99 4.00 9.46
C LEU A 590 10.80 4.44 10.31
N LEU A 591 10.80 4.03 11.58
CA LEU A 591 9.93 4.64 12.58
C LEU A 591 10.48 5.98 13.03
N CYS A 592 9.55 6.88 13.31
CA CYS A 592 9.84 8.21 13.81
C CYS A 592 8.87 8.55 14.93
N SER A 593 9.38 9.14 16.00
CA SER A 593 8.57 9.62 17.11
C SER A 593 7.54 10.66 16.63
N GLY A 594 6.26 10.39 16.92
CA GLY A 594 5.16 11.35 16.83
C GLY A 594 4.94 12.08 18.16
N GLU A 595 3.76 12.65 18.33
CA GLU A 595 3.39 13.29 19.60
C GLU A 595 2.87 12.25 20.60
N HIS A 596 3.66 11.98 21.63
CA HIS A 596 3.32 11.01 22.68
C HIS A 596 2.28 11.57 23.67
N ASP A 597 1.47 10.69 24.25
CA ASP A 597 0.40 11.02 25.21
C ASP A 597 0.61 10.18 26.48
N ILE A 598 1.38 10.73 27.42
CA ILE A 598 1.84 9.99 28.61
C ILE A 598 1.13 10.54 29.84
N GLU A 599 0.19 9.76 30.37
CA GLU A 599 -0.42 10.02 31.66
C GLU A 599 0.49 9.48 32.77
N VAL A 600 0.99 10.36 33.64
CA VAL A 600 1.78 9.97 34.81
C VAL A 600 0.96 10.21 36.06
N VAL A 601 0.76 9.17 36.87
CA VAL A 601 -0.01 9.22 38.11
C VAL A 601 0.81 8.72 39.29
N ARG A 602 0.57 9.28 40.47
CA ARG A 602 1.14 8.75 41.70
C ARG A 602 0.40 7.48 42.10
N GLN A 603 1.10 6.59 42.79
CA GLN A 603 0.44 5.49 43.46
C GLN A 603 -0.54 6.04 44.52
N ASP A 604 -1.84 5.86 44.29
CA ASP A 604 -2.85 6.06 45.32
C ASP A 604 -2.63 5.07 46.46
N ALA A 605 -2.76 5.53 47.71
CA ALA A 605 -2.82 4.62 48.84
C ALA A 605 -4.15 3.87 48.72
N THR A 606 -4.12 2.58 48.37
CA THR A 606 -5.23 1.71 48.75
C THR A 606 -5.34 1.76 50.27
N LEU A 607 -6.48 2.24 50.76
CA LEU A 607 -6.92 2.15 52.16
C LEU A 607 -6.76 0.71 52.64
N GLY A 608 -5.84 0.47 53.58
CA GLY A 608 -5.65 -0.82 54.22
C GLY A 608 -4.21 -1.10 54.61
N ASP A 609 -3.70 -0.31 55.57
CA ASP A 609 -2.75 -0.79 56.59
C ASP A 609 -3.46 -0.71 57.94
#